data_AF-A0AA38Z9D8-F1
#
_entry.id   AF-A0AA38Z9D8-F1
#
_cell.length_a   1.000
_cell.length_b   1.000
_cell.length_c   1.000
_cell.angle_alpha   90.00
_cell.angle_beta   90.00
_cell.angle_gamma   90.00
#
_symmetry.space_group_name_H-M   'P 1'
#
loop_
_entity.id
_entity.type
_entity.pdbx_description
1 polymer ?
#
loop_
_entity_poly.entity_id
_entity_poly.type
_entity_poly.pdbx_seq_one_letter_code
_entity_poly.pdbx_strand_id
1 'polypeptide(L)'
;MGILYDYEDVVLIRQAEKPGDPTEITVNCPDKIGLGCDLCRIILRFGLSISRGDSSTDGKWCYILFWVVGKPNTRWNLLHKRLLEVCPSCSSASGISYYKPEFHQQPKPPDVFLLKFWCYYDRKGLLHDITEVLCELELTIKRVKVSTAPDGRVMDLFFVTDTRNELHTQKRRDEAIYHLKDVLGDAMISCEIELAGPEVTGCSQGSSFLPPAITEEIFSLELPNGHQNGSPASNTLIVTMDNSLSPSHTHVHIICQDQKGLIYDIMRTLKDYNIQTSYGRFFANAKGIFEADLLVMQADGKKLVDPNKQNALSSRLKMELFRPLRVAVQSRGPDTELLVANPVELCGRGRPLVFYDITLALKILKIQIFSVTTLTHEVSYIYMLSK
;
A
#
# COMPACT_ATOMS: atom_id res chain seq x y z
N MET A 1 18.06 25.38 -28.08
CA MET A 1 16.96 26.06 -27.38
C MET A 1 16.51 25.14 -26.26
N GLY A 2 16.82 25.49 -25.01
CA GLY A 2 16.39 24.71 -23.85
C GLY A 2 14.91 24.98 -23.60
N ILE A 3 14.08 23.95 -23.72
CA ILE A 3 12.73 24.00 -23.17
C ILE A 3 12.92 23.91 -21.66
N LEU A 4 12.66 25.01 -20.96
CA LEU A 4 12.39 24.97 -19.53
C LEU A 4 11.17 24.07 -19.39
N TYR A 5 11.36 22.81 -18.98
CA TYR A 5 10.23 22.02 -18.50
C TYR A 5 9.75 22.71 -17.23
N ASP A 6 8.55 23.27 -17.25
CA ASP A 6 7.93 23.70 -16.02
C ASP A 6 7.74 22.45 -15.15
N TYR A 7 8.13 22.52 -13.88
CA TYR A 7 8.05 21.40 -12.94
C TYR A 7 6.60 20.90 -12.79
N GLU A 8 5.62 21.71 -13.19
CA GLU A 8 4.19 21.40 -13.20
C GLU A 8 3.77 20.44 -14.32
N ASP A 9 4.53 20.31 -15.42
CA ASP A 9 4.16 19.45 -16.56
C ASP A 9 4.48 17.96 -16.34
N VAL A 10 5.25 17.64 -15.29
CA VAL A 10 5.67 16.26 -14.97
C VAL A 10 4.50 15.41 -14.51
N VAL A 11 3.57 15.99 -13.73
CA VAL A 11 2.36 15.34 -13.26
C VAL A 11 1.17 16.27 -13.50
N LEU A 12 0.22 15.83 -14.32
CA LEU A 12 -1.00 16.56 -14.62
C LEU A 12 -2.20 15.79 -14.08
N ILE A 13 -3.10 16.49 -13.38
CA ILE A 13 -4.35 15.91 -12.87
C ILE A 13 -5.52 16.66 -13.51
N ARG A 14 -6.27 15.97 -14.38
CA ARG A 14 -7.47 16.52 -15.03
C ARG A 14 -8.71 15.96 -14.35
N GLN A 15 -9.41 16.82 -13.63
CA GLN A 15 -10.63 16.43 -12.90
C GLN A 15 -11.72 16.01 -13.87
N ALA A 16 -12.51 15.01 -13.44
CA ALA A 16 -13.67 14.55 -14.17
C ALA A 16 -14.68 15.70 -14.42
N GLU A 17 -15.21 15.78 -15.65
CA GLU A 17 -16.19 16.80 -16.01
C GLU A 17 -17.58 16.50 -15.43
N LYS A 18 -17.92 15.22 -15.24
CA LYS A 18 -19.20 14.76 -14.72
C LYS A 18 -19.05 13.92 -13.47
N PRO A 19 -20.01 13.96 -12.54
CA PRO A 19 -20.04 13.05 -11.39
C PRO A 19 -20.04 11.59 -11.84
N GLY A 20 -19.09 10.80 -11.34
CA GLY A 20 -18.95 9.38 -11.67
C GLY A 20 -17.97 9.09 -12.80
N ASP A 21 -17.58 10.08 -13.60
CA ASP A 21 -16.48 9.92 -14.55
C ASP A 21 -15.14 9.86 -13.80
N PRO A 22 -14.15 9.11 -14.32
CA PRO A 22 -12.84 9.03 -13.69
C PRO A 22 -12.03 10.32 -13.89
N THR A 23 -11.27 10.70 -12.88
CA THR A 23 -10.25 11.75 -12.97
C THR A 23 -9.00 11.18 -13.65
N GLU A 24 -8.37 11.95 -14.53
CA GLU A 24 -7.16 11.52 -15.25
C GLU A 24 -5.91 12.03 -14.55
N ILE A 25 -4.92 11.15 -14.36
CA ILE A 25 -3.59 11.48 -13.85
C ILE A 25 -2.57 11.10 -14.93
N THR A 26 -1.90 12.08 -15.50
CA THR A 26 -0.80 11.90 -16.46
C THR A 26 0.53 12.13 -15.76
N VAL A 27 1.50 11.26 -16.01
CA VAL A 27 2.89 11.39 -15.57
C VAL A 27 3.80 11.30 -16.78
N ASN A 28 4.62 12.32 -17.00
CA ASN A 28 5.59 12.38 -18.07
C ASN A 28 6.95 12.78 -17.49
N CYS A 29 7.80 11.79 -17.23
CA CYS A 29 9.06 11.99 -16.52
C CYS A 29 10.12 10.98 -16.97
N PRO A 30 11.40 11.17 -16.59
CA PRO A 30 12.41 10.17 -16.83
C PRO A 30 12.03 8.84 -16.18
N ASP A 31 12.38 7.74 -16.84
CA ASP A 31 12.05 6.41 -16.36
C ASP A 31 12.97 5.99 -15.20
N LYS A 32 12.41 5.21 -14.28
CA LYS A 32 13.16 4.47 -13.27
C LYS A 32 12.47 3.14 -13.01
N ILE A 33 13.28 2.12 -12.71
CA ILE A 33 12.76 0.80 -12.32
C ILE A 33 11.82 0.97 -11.11
N GLY A 34 10.61 0.44 -11.24
CA GLY A 34 9.60 0.46 -10.18
C GLY A 34 8.80 1.77 -10.04
N LEU A 35 8.96 2.76 -10.94
CA LEU A 35 8.18 3.99 -10.91
C LEU A 35 6.66 3.72 -10.92
N GLY A 36 6.19 2.87 -11.82
CA GLY A 36 4.76 2.52 -11.89
C GLY A 36 4.23 1.93 -10.58
N CYS A 37 5.03 1.12 -9.89
CA CYS A 37 4.69 0.60 -8.55
C CYS A 37 4.59 1.73 -7.51
N ASP A 38 5.57 2.65 -7.49
CA ASP A 38 5.58 3.79 -6.56
C ASP A 38 4.37 4.71 -6.79
N LEU A 39 4.03 5.00 -8.05
CA LEU A 39 2.86 5.81 -8.41
C LEU A 39 1.55 5.14 -7.99
N CYS A 40 1.37 3.85 -8.34
CA CYS A 40 0.17 3.09 -7.96
C CYS A 40 0.01 3.02 -6.43
N ARG A 41 1.13 2.87 -5.71
CA ARG A 41 1.15 2.88 -4.24
C ARG A 41 0.65 4.21 -3.69
N ILE A 42 1.11 5.33 -4.23
CA ILE A 42 0.67 6.67 -3.79
C ILE A 42 -0.82 6.84 -4.06
N ILE A 43 -1.28 6.54 -5.27
CA ILE A 43 -2.71 6.65 -5.64
C ILE A 43 -3.57 5.83 -4.67
N LEU A 44 -3.19 4.57 -4.43
CA LEU A 44 -3.89 3.68 -3.50
C LEU A 44 -3.88 4.22 -2.07
N ARG A 45 -2.78 4.83 -1.62
CA ARG A 45 -2.65 5.45 -0.28
C ARG A 45 -3.63 6.62 -0.08
N PHE A 46 -3.97 7.34 -1.14
CA PHE A 46 -4.99 8.40 -1.11
C PHE A 46 -6.43 7.85 -1.20
N GLY A 47 -6.60 6.53 -1.12
CA GLY A 47 -7.91 5.89 -1.18
C GLY A 47 -8.54 5.89 -2.58
N LEU A 48 -7.74 6.18 -3.61
CA LEU A 48 -8.19 6.17 -5.00
C LEU A 48 -8.07 4.77 -5.59
N SER A 49 -9.03 4.41 -6.43
CA SER A 49 -9.00 3.17 -7.22
C SER A 49 -8.65 3.49 -8.66
N ILE A 50 -7.70 2.77 -9.24
CA ILE A 50 -7.31 2.92 -10.65
C ILE A 50 -8.22 2.01 -11.48
N SER A 51 -9.09 2.59 -12.29
CA SER A 51 -10.03 1.84 -13.14
C SER A 51 -9.43 1.47 -14.50
N ARG A 52 -8.49 2.29 -14.97
CA ARG A 52 -7.74 2.07 -16.21
C ARG A 52 -6.35 2.66 -16.08
N GLY A 53 -5.38 2.08 -16.78
CA GLY A 53 -4.05 2.66 -16.92
C GLY A 53 -3.43 2.33 -18.27
N ASP A 54 -2.67 3.27 -18.81
CA ASP A 54 -1.83 3.08 -19.99
C ASP A 54 -0.41 3.57 -19.64
N SER A 55 0.62 2.81 -20.00
CA SER A 55 2.01 3.15 -19.74
C SER A 55 2.90 2.78 -20.92
N SER A 56 3.89 3.62 -21.20
CA SER A 56 4.91 3.38 -22.22
C SER A 56 6.24 4.01 -21.78
N THR A 57 7.35 3.36 -22.08
CA THR A 57 8.70 3.88 -21.83
C THR A 57 9.64 3.51 -22.97
N ASP A 58 10.59 4.39 -23.27
CA ASP A 58 11.74 4.12 -24.14
C ASP A 58 13.00 3.68 -23.35
N GLY A 59 12.85 3.48 -22.04
CA GLY A 59 13.92 3.17 -21.08
C GLY A 59 14.65 4.39 -20.53
N LYS A 60 14.36 5.60 -21.04
CA LYS A 60 14.89 6.87 -20.54
C LYS A 60 13.78 7.81 -20.06
N TRP A 61 12.67 7.84 -20.77
CA TRP A 61 11.48 8.61 -20.49
C TRP A 61 10.27 7.70 -20.51
N CYS A 62 9.33 8.00 -19.63
CA CYS A 62 8.08 7.27 -19.54
C CYS A 62 6.90 8.23 -19.64
N TYR A 63 5.82 7.72 -20.21
CA TYR A 63 4.51 8.34 -20.25
C TYR A 63 3.52 7.36 -19.61
N ILE A 64 2.88 7.78 -18.53
CA ILE A 64 1.95 6.96 -17.75
C ILE A 64 0.66 7.74 -17.57
N LEU A 65 -0.47 7.10 -17.83
CA LEU A 65 -1.81 7.66 -17.71
C LEU A 65 -2.66 6.74 -16.84
N PHE A 66 -3.30 7.29 -15.82
CA PHE A 66 -4.22 6.59 -14.96
C PHE A 66 -5.58 7.27 -14.97
N TRP A 67 -6.64 6.47 -15.04
CA TRP A 67 -8.00 6.91 -14.75
C TRP A 67 -8.34 6.42 -13.36
N VAL A 68 -8.65 7.36 -12.48
CA VAL A 68 -8.85 7.09 -11.05
C VAL A 68 -10.23 7.52 -10.59
N VAL A 69 -10.83 6.71 -9.73
CA VAL A 69 -12.09 6.99 -9.05
C VAL A 69 -11.80 7.18 -7.56
N GLY A 70 -12.32 8.27 -6.99
CA GLY A 70 -11.98 8.71 -5.64
C GLY A 70 -13.16 9.13 -4.79
N LYS A 71 -12.85 9.53 -3.55
CA LYS A 71 -13.81 10.15 -2.64
C LYS A 71 -13.99 11.63 -3.01
N PRO A 72 -15.15 12.25 -2.74
CA PRO A 72 -15.36 13.68 -2.96
C PRO A 72 -14.32 14.59 -2.28
N ASN A 73 -13.81 14.18 -1.12
CA ASN A 73 -12.88 14.97 -0.31
C ASN A 73 -11.39 14.63 -0.58
N THR A 74 -11.06 14.05 -1.73
CA THR A 74 -9.67 13.74 -2.08
C THR A 74 -8.81 15.02 -2.09
N ARG A 75 -7.69 14.98 -1.36
CA ARG A 75 -6.71 16.09 -1.28
C ARG A 75 -5.80 16.12 -2.52
N TRP A 76 -6.35 16.50 -3.67
CA TRP A 76 -5.67 16.48 -4.96
C TRP A 76 -4.32 17.22 -5.00
N ASN A 77 -4.22 18.37 -4.34
CA ASN A 77 -2.95 19.13 -4.28
C ASN A 77 -1.85 18.37 -3.54
N LEU A 78 -2.20 17.66 -2.45
CA LEU A 78 -1.23 16.85 -1.71
C LEU A 78 -0.86 15.59 -2.51
N LEU A 79 -1.84 14.97 -3.19
CA LEU A 79 -1.57 13.85 -4.08
C LEU A 79 -0.58 14.23 -5.18
N HIS A 80 -0.82 15.35 -5.86
CA HIS A 80 0.06 15.89 -6.89
C HIS A 80 1.49 16.05 -6.38
N LYS A 81 1.67 16.68 -5.22
CA LYS A 81 2.98 16.81 -4.58
C LYS A 81 3.66 15.46 -4.32
N ARG A 82 2.92 14.46 -3.82
CA ARG A 82 3.48 13.12 -3.55
C ARG A 82 3.86 12.37 -4.82
N LEU A 83 3.07 12.50 -5.88
CA LEU A 83 3.38 11.91 -7.19
C LEU A 83 4.64 12.54 -7.78
N LEU A 84 4.79 13.87 -7.69
CA LEU A 84 5.98 14.57 -8.13
C LEU A 84 7.24 14.13 -7.36
N GLU A 85 7.14 13.95 -6.04
CA GLU A 85 8.28 13.56 -5.18
C GLU A 85 8.90 12.21 -5.57
N VAL A 86 8.14 11.30 -6.20
CA VAL A 86 8.67 10.00 -6.66
C VAL A 86 9.16 10.01 -8.11
N CYS A 87 8.82 11.04 -8.88
CA CYS A 87 9.27 11.18 -10.26
C CYS A 87 10.77 11.53 -10.30
N PRO A 88 11.59 10.85 -11.13
CA PRO A 88 12.97 11.26 -11.34
C PRO A 88 13.09 12.68 -11.88
N SER A 89 14.16 13.37 -11.50
CA SER A 89 14.48 14.69 -12.06
C SER A 89 15.01 14.60 -13.49
N CYS A 90 14.72 15.58 -14.35
CA CYS A 90 15.21 15.63 -15.74
C CYS A 90 16.76 15.59 -15.85
N SER A 91 17.48 16.04 -14.83
CA SER A 91 18.95 15.92 -14.74
C SER A 91 19.42 14.46 -14.76
N SER A 92 18.62 13.53 -14.22
CA SER A 92 18.89 12.09 -14.22
C SER A 92 18.85 11.49 -15.63
N ALA A 93 18.04 12.03 -16.53
CA ALA A 93 17.94 11.57 -17.92
C ALA A 93 19.12 12.04 -18.81
N SER A 94 19.81 13.11 -18.39
CA SER A 94 20.79 13.81 -19.22
C SER A 94 22.22 13.26 -19.10
N GLY A 95 22.44 12.19 -18.32
CA GLY A 95 23.79 11.66 -18.04
C GLY A 95 24.67 12.58 -17.17
N ILE A 96 24.20 13.79 -16.86
CA ILE A 96 24.80 14.72 -15.89
C ILE A 96 24.33 14.32 -14.49
N SER A 97 24.59 13.07 -14.12
CA SER A 97 24.59 12.67 -12.73
C SER A 97 25.87 13.26 -12.13
N TYR A 98 25.80 14.46 -11.56
CA TYR A 98 26.75 14.77 -10.50
C TYR A 98 26.67 13.61 -9.53
N TYR A 99 27.80 12.91 -9.33
CA TYR A 99 27.98 11.92 -8.28
C TYR A 99 27.43 12.52 -6.99
N LYS A 100 26.15 12.27 -6.69
CA LYS A 100 25.63 12.36 -5.35
C LYS A 100 26.01 10.99 -4.82
N PRO A 101 27.01 10.87 -3.93
CA PRO A 101 27.24 9.60 -3.28
C PRO A 101 25.89 9.24 -2.68
N GLU A 102 25.29 8.14 -3.15
CA GLU A 102 24.35 7.41 -2.33
C GLU A 102 25.18 6.99 -1.13
N PHE A 103 25.25 7.87 -0.12
CA PHE A 103 25.65 7.46 1.19
C PHE A 103 24.65 6.37 1.53
N HIS A 104 25.08 5.11 1.39
CA HIS A 104 24.52 3.96 2.07
C HIS A 104 24.73 4.14 3.59
N GLN A 105 24.37 5.30 4.14
CA GLN A 105 23.92 5.35 5.51
C GLN A 105 22.64 4.55 5.48
N GLN A 106 22.62 3.44 6.22
CA GLN A 106 21.36 2.77 6.53
C GLN A 106 20.37 3.87 6.95
N PRO A 107 19.22 4.00 6.27
CA PRO A 107 18.28 5.07 6.58
C PRO A 107 17.99 4.98 8.08
N LYS A 108 18.24 6.07 8.81
CA LYS A 108 17.95 6.14 10.24
C LYS A 108 16.50 5.64 10.42
N PRO A 109 16.25 4.66 11.31
CA PRO A 109 14.89 4.19 11.52
C PRO A 109 14.01 5.39 11.87
N PRO A 110 12.79 5.48 11.31
CA PRO A 110 11.91 6.61 11.55
C PRO A 110 11.64 6.74 13.04
N ASP A 111 11.64 7.97 13.54
CA ASP A 111 11.32 8.25 14.93
C ASP A 111 9.87 7.80 15.21
N VAL A 112 9.68 7.03 16.28
CA VAL A 112 8.37 6.55 16.73
C VAL A 112 7.84 7.52 17.76
N PHE A 113 6.60 7.97 17.59
CA PHE A 113 5.90 8.86 18.50
C PHE A 113 4.79 8.09 19.22
N LEU A 114 4.58 8.40 20.49
CA LEU A 114 3.47 7.91 21.29
C LEU A 114 2.38 8.97 21.34
N LEU A 115 1.19 8.61 20.89
CA LEU A 115 -0.03 9.39 21.06
C LEU A 115 -0.81 8.76 22.22
N LYS A 116 -1.06 9.54 23.26
CA LYS A 116 -1.89 9.16 24.41
C LYS A 116 -3.24 9.80 24.25
N PHE A 117 -4.26 9.01 23.95
CA PHE A 117 -5.65 9.47 23.87
C PHE A 117 -6.41 9.12 25.12
N TRP A 118 -7.14 10.10 25.64
CA TRP A 118 -8.12 9.89 26.70
C TRP A 118 -9.52 10.17 26.14
N CYS A 119 -10.42 9.21 26.27
CA CYS A 119 -11.81 9.33 25.86
C CYS A 119 -12.76 9.00 27.02
N TYR A 120 -13.95 9.60 27.00
CA TYR A 120 -14.95 9.40 28.07
C TYR A 120 -15.49 7.96 28.11
N TYR A 121 -15.62 7.30 26.95
CA TYR A 121 -16.09 5.93 26.82
C TYR A 121 -15.61 5.31 25.50
N ASP A 122 -15.48 3.98 25.44
CA ASP A 122 -15.13 3.28 24.21
C ASP A 122 -16.38 3.19 23.33
N ARG A 123 -16.46 4.05 22.31
CA ARG A 123 -17.53 3.95 21.32
C ARG A 123 -17.11 3.02 20.20
N LYS A 124 -18.06 2.21 19.72
CA LYS A 124 -17.84 1.32 18.59
C LYS A 124 -17.32 2.11 17.38
N GLY A 125 -16.17 1.69 16.85
CA GLY A 125 -15.53 2.32 15.70
C GLY A 125 -14.57 3.46 16.01
N LEU A 126 -14.33 3.80 17.30
CA LEU A 126 -13.36 4.84 17.69
C LEU A 126 -11.98 4.62 17.07
N LEU A 127 -11.46 3.39 17.12
CA LEU A 127 -10.18 3.03 16.53
C LEU A 127 -10.14 3.35 15.02
N HIS A 128 -11.22 3.09 14.30
CA HIS A 128 -11.30 3.39 12.87
C HIS A 128 -11.31 4.90 12.61
N ASP A 129 -12.10 5.66 13.37
CA ASP A 129 -12.18 7.12 13.22
C ASP A 129 -10.80 7.76 13.45
N ILE A 130 -10.07 7.32 14.48
CA ILE A 130 -8.69 7.74 14.73
C ILE A 130 -7.78 7.31 13.57
N THR A 131 -7.91 6.08 13.10
CA THR A 131 -7.11 5.55 11.98
C THR A 131 -7.30 6.35 10.70
N GLU A 132 -8.53 6.77 10.40
CA GLU A 132 -8.86 7.62 9.25
C GLU A 132 -8.09 8.95 9.32
N VAL A 133 -8.19 9.67 10.44
CA VAL A 133 -7.48 10.93 10.65
C VAL A 133 -5.96 10.76 10.55
N LEU A 134 -5.40 9.73 11.21
CA LEU A 134 -3.97 9.46 11.15
C LEU A 134 -3.50 9.13 9.71
N CYS A 135 -4.30 8.39 8.93
CA CYS A 135 -4.01 8.12 7.53
C CYS A 135 -4.03 9.41 6.67
N GLU A 136 -5.01 10.29 6.87
CA GLU A 136 -5.10 11.59 6.18
C GLU A 136 -3.94 12.52 6.50
N LEU A 137 -3.42 12.41 7.73
CA LEU A 137 -2.22 13.09 8.18
C LEU A 137 -0.93 12.39 7.75
N GLU A 138 -0.97 11.29 6.99
CA GLU A 138 0.22 10.53 6.59
C GLU A 138 1.03 9.95 7.77
N LEU A 139 0.37 9.74 8.91
CA LEU A 139 0.91 9.05 10.08
C LEU A 139 0.61 7.55 9.98
N THR A 140 1.63 6.72 10.19
CA THR A 140 1.51 5.26 10.10
C THR A 140 1.50 4.66 11.49
N ILE A 141 0.45 3.91 11.81
CA ILE A 141 0.32 3.20 13.09
C ILE A 141 1.23 1.96 13.08
N LYS A 142 2.02 1.81 14.14
CA LYS A 142 2.91 0.67 14.41
C LYS A 142 2.36 -0.25 15.50
N ARG A 143 1.74 0.32 16.52
CA ARG A 143 1.12 -0.44 17.62
C ARG A 143 -0.02 0.36 18.22
N VAL A 144 -1.06 -0.34 18.66
CA VAL A 144 -2.19 0.21 19.41
C VAL A 144 -2.40 -0.61 20.67
N LYS A 145 -2.55 0.04 21.80
CA LYS A 145 -3.03 -0.57 23.04
C LYS A 145 -4.26 0.20 23.51
N VAL A 146 -5.39 -0.48 23.58
CA VAL A 146 -6.64 0.08 24.09
C VAL A 146 -6.79 -0.40 25.53
N SER A 147 -7.02 0.51 26.47
CA SER A 147 -7.19 0.17 27.88
C SER A 147 -8.37 0.93 28.46
N THR A 148 -9.31 0.21 29.06
CA THR A 148 -10.43 0.82 29.78
C THR A 148 -10.08 0.89 31.26
N ALA A 149 -10.13 2.10 31.82
CA ALA A 149 -9.94 2.35 33.23
C ALA A 149 -11.16 1.88 34.05
N PRO A 150 -11.00 1.58 35.36
CA PRO A 150 -12.10 1.11 36.21
C PRO A 150 -13.28 2.08 36.33
N ASP A 151 -13.06 3.37 36.08
CA ASP A 151 -14.08 4.42 36.06
C ASP A 151 -14.84 4.52 34.72
N GLY A 152 -14.55 3.63 33.77
CA GLY A 152 -15.18 3.56 32.46
C GLY A 152 -14.52 4.40 31.38
N ARG A 153 -13.53 5.24 31.72
CA ARG A 153 -12.76 6.02 30.74
C ARG A 153 -11.83 5.12 29.93
N VAL A 154 -11.47 5.57 28.74
CA VAL A 154 -10.59 4.82 27.84
C VAL A 154 -9.29 5.57 27.65
N MET A 155 -8.18 4.85 27.78
CA MET A 155 -6.84 5.31 27.46
C MET A 155 -6.30 4.48 26.30
N ASP A 156 -6.18 5.11 25.14
CA ASP A 156 -5.62 4.48 23.94
C ASP A 156 -4.22 5.01 23.67
N LEU A 157 -3.29 4.07 23.48
CA LEU A 157 -1.89 4.36 23.19
C LEU A 157 -1.58 3.96 21.76
N PHE A 158 -1.31 4.95 20.90
CA PHE A 158 -0.92 4.72 19.52
C PHE A 158 0.57 5.03 19.34
N PHE A 159 1.31 4.06 18.85
CA PHE A 159 2.70 4.23 18.45
C PHE A 159 2.70 4.47 16.96
N VAL A 160 3.13 5.64 16.51
CA VAL A 160 3.05 6.06 15.10
C VAL A 160 4.40 6.55 14.57
N THR A 161 4.58 6.47 13.27
CA THR A 161 5.70 7.10 12.54
C THR A 161 5.15 8.13 11.56
N ASP A 162 5.84 9.26 11.40
CA ASP A 162 5.43 10.31 10.46
C ASP A 162 6.17 10.17 9.13
N THR A 163 5.41 9.99 8.04
CA THR A 163 5.99 9.91 6.70
C THR A 163 6.64 11.22 6.27
N ARG A 164 6.20 12.35 6.84
CA ARG A 164 6.78 13.67 6.57
C ARG A 164 8.03 13.95 7.39
N ASN A 165 8.32 13.13 8.40
CA ASN A 165 9.37 13.37 9.39
C ASN A 165 9.27 14.74 10.08
N GLU A 166 8.07 15.29 10.25
CA GLU A 166 7.82 16.64 10.80
C GLU A 166 7.18 16.60 12.19
N LEU A 167 6.72 15.44 12.68
CA LEU A 167 6.02 15.28 13.96
C LEU A 167 6.88 15.58 15.20
N HIS A 168 8.19 15.79 15.01
CA HIS A 168 9.06 16.33 16.05
C HIS A 168 8.80 17.84 16.30
N THR A 169 8.19 18.55 15.36
CA THR A 169 7.86 19.98 15.47
C THR A 169 6.55 20.20 16.20
N GLN A 170 6.46 21.28 16.97
CA GLN A 170 5.24 21.62 17.70
C GLN A 170 4.06 21.91 16.75
N LYS A 171 4.31 22.66 15.67
CA LYS A 171 3.31 22.99 14.64
C LYS A 171 2.62 21.74 14.08
N ARG A 172 3.40 20.69 13.77
CA ARG A 172 2.87 19.43 13.23
C ARG A 172 2.05 18.64 14.25
N ARG A 173 2.45 18.68 15.52
CA ARG A 173 1.70 18.07 16.62
C ARG A 173 0.37 18.79 16.86
N ASP A 174 0.39 20.12 16.86
CA ASP A 174 -0.82 20.93 17.04
C ASP A 174 -1.80 20.71 15.89
N GLU A 175 -1.33 20.65 14.64
CA GLU A 175 -2.12 20.27 13.46
C GLU A 175 -2.78 18.90 13.68
N ALA A 176 -2.00 17.89 14.07
CA ALA A 176 -2.51 16.54 14.28
C ALA A 176 -3.58 16.50 15.38
N ILE A 177 -3.33 17.11 16.53
CA ILE A 177 -4.28 17.19 17.65
C ILE A 177 -5.55 17.94 17.24
N TYR A 178 -5.43 19.02 16.46
CA TYR A 178 -6.58 19.77 15.97
C TYR A 178 -7.49 18.90 15.10
N HIS A 179 -6.94 18.19 14.11
CA HIS A 179 -7.73 17.30 13.25
C HIS A 179 -8.37 16.14 14.04
N LEU A 180 -7.67 15.59 15.02
CA LEU A 180 -8.22 14.55 15.89
C LEU A 180 -9.39 15.08 16.73
N LYS A 181 -9.28 16.29 17.29
CA LYS A 181 -10.37 16.93 18.04
C LYS A 181 -11.58 17.23 17.16
N ASP A 182 -11.34 17.69 15.93
CA ASP A 182 -12.41 18.01 14.97
C ASP A 182 -13.28 16.79 14.64
N VAL A 183 -12.67 15.61 14.44
CA VAL A 183 -13.39 14.37 14.11
C VAL A 183 -13.98 13.68 15.35
N LEU A 184 -13.26 13.67 16.46
CA LEU A 184 -13.69 12.97 17.68
C LEU A 184 -14.67 13.80 18.52
N GLY A 185 -14.65 15.13 18.39
CA GLY A 185 -15.50 16.06 19.12
C GLY A 185 -15.45 15.82 20.63
N ASP A 186 -16.64 15.85 21.25
CA ASP A 186 -16.80 15.73 22.71
C ASP A 186 -16.40 14.35 23.29
N ALA A 187 -16.16 13.35 22.43
CA ALA A 187 -15.70 12.04 22.89
C ALA A 187 -14.26 12.10 23.45
N MET A 188 -13.45 13.03 22.93
CA MET A 188 -12.04 13.17 23.26
C MET A 188 -11.84 14.13 24.44
N ILE A 189 -11.22 13.63 25.52
CA ILE A 189 -10.82 14.43 26.69
C ILE A 189 -9.49 15.14 26.41
N SER A 190 -8.48 14.40 26.00
CA SER A 190 -7.15 14.93 25.68
C SER A 190 -6.38 14.01 24.73
N CYS A 191 -5.42 14.59 24.01
CA CYS A 191 -4.43 13.88 23.21
C CYS A 191 -3.08 14.52 23.43
N GLU A 192 -2.10 13.71 23.80
CA GLU A 192 -0.71 14.12 23.96
C GLU A 192 0.16 13.39 22.95
N ILE A 193 1.13 14.09 22.34
CA ILE A 193 2.06 13.51 21.38
C ILE A 193 3.49 13.71 21.90
N GLU A 194 4.17 12.61 22.16
CA GLU A 194 5.55 12.61 22.65
C GLU A 194 6.43 11.64 21.83
N LEU A 195 7.74 11.81 21.90
CA LEU A 195 8.67 10.86 21.31
C LEU A 195 8.66 9.57 22.14
N ALA A 196 8.50 8.42 21.52
CA ALA A 196 8.48 7.15 22.23
C ALA A 196 9.88 6.80 22.75
N GLY A 197 9.94 6.22 23.95
CA GLY A 197 11.19 5.77 24.57
C GLY A 197 11.91 4.67 23.76
N PRO A 198 13.22 4.49 23.96
CA PRO A 198 14.05 3.51 23.23
C PRO A 198 13.61 2.06 23.44
N GLU A 199 12.88 1.73 24.51
CA GLU A 199 12.29 0.39 24.69
C GLU A 199 11.27 -0.02 23.61
N VAL A 200 10.67 0.93 22.88
CA VAL A 200 9.68 0.66 21.83
C VAL A 200 10.32 0.49 20.46
N THR A 201 11.43 1.17 20.19
CA THR A 201 12.16 1.08 18.91
C THR A 201 12.92 -0.24 18.75
N GLY A 202 13.20 -0.94 19.85
CA GLY A 202 13.81 -2.29 19.85
C GLY A 202 12.83 -3.45 19.63
N CYS A 203 11.51 -3.21 19.63
CA CYS A 203 10.49 -4.27 19.54
C CYS A 203 10.24 -4.81 18.10
N SER A 204 11.15 -4.53 17.16
CA SER A 204 11.14 -5.12 15.81
C SER A 204 11.54 -6.61 15.80
N GLN A 205 12.07 -7.13 16.91
CA GLN A 205 12.58 -8.52 17.04
C GLN A 205 11.88 -9.34 18.13
N GLY A 206 10.62 -9.04 18.45
CA GLY A 206 9.81 -9.93 19.26
C GLY A 206 9.39 -11.15 18.44
N SER A 207 10.11 -12.28 18.56
CA SER A 207 9.68 -13.58 18.03
C SER A 207 8.38 -14.03 18.71
N SER A 208 7.22 -13.57 18.23
CA SER A 208 5.97 -14.27 18.48
C SER A 208 5.97 -15.52 17.60
N PHE A 209 6.29 -16.67 18.19
CA PHE A 209 6.21 -17.97 17.52
C PHE A 209 4.78 -18.15 17.01
N LEU A 210 4.59 -17.98 15.70
CA LEU A 210 3.36 -18.40 15.03
C LEU A 210 3.26 -19.93 15.15
N PRO A 211 2.11 -20.49 15.53
CA PRO A 211 1.89 -21.93 15.49
C PRO A 211 2.22 -22.47 14.09
N PRO A 212 2.95 -23.60 13.96
CA PRO A 212 3.39 -24.12 12.65
C PRO A 212 2.27 -24.29 11.62
N ALA A 213 1.06 -24.63 12.06
CA ALA A 213 -0.11 -24.78 11.18
C ALA A 213 -0.50 -23.48 10.45
N ILE A 214 -0.32 -22.31 11.10
CA ILE A 214 -0.61 -20.99 10.51
C ILE A 214 0.55 -20.55 9.62
N THR A 215 1.79 -20.89 10.00
CA THR A 215 2.95 -20.67 9.14
C THR A 215 2.77 -21.41 7.82
N GLU A 216 2.32 -22.66 7.84
CA GLU A 216 2.03 -23.39 6.60
C GLU A 216 0.89 -22.72 5.81
N GLU A 217 -0.28 -22.40 6.39
CA GLU A 217 -1.40 -21.80 5.62
C GLU A 217 -1.15 -20.37 5.11
N ILE A 218 -0.48 -19.53 5.91
CA ILE A 218 -0.18 -18.13 5.55
C ILE A 218 1.06 -18.04 4.68
N PHE A 219 2.04 -18.95 4.79
CA PHE A 219 3.26 -18.93 3.99
C PHE A 219 3.26 -19.94 2.84
N SER A 220 2.23 -20.78 2.71
CA SER A 220 2.04 -21.68 1.56
C SER A 220 2.15 -20.90 0.26
N LEU A 221 3.23 -21.17 -0.48
CA LEU A 221 3.48 -20.67 -1.83
C LEU A 221 2.71 -21.47 -2.89
N GLU A 222 2.07 -22.57 -2.47
CA GLU A 222 1.28 -23.43 -3.35
C GLU A 222 -0.13 -22.87 -3.53
N LEU A 223 -0.54 -22.71 -4.80
CA LEU A 223 -1.95 -22.50 -5.14
C LEU A 223 -2.76 -23.65 -4.54
N PRO A 224 -3.88 -23.41 -3.84
CA PRO A 224 -4.68 -24.51 -3.32
C PRO A 224 -5.11 -25.40 -4.48
N ASN A 225 -4.62 -26.65 -4.50
CA ASN A 225 -5.14 -27.68 -5.38
C ASN A 225 -6.65 -27.73 -5.20
N GLY A 226 -7.38 -27.76 -6.32
CA GLY A 226 -8.81 -27.43 -6.46
C GLY A 226 -9.82 -28.32 -5.73
N HIS A 227 -9.67 -28.52 -4.42
CA HIS A 227 -10.65 -29.15 -3.56
C HIS A 227 -10.75 -28.40 -2.22
N GLN A 228 -11.48 -27.30 -2.22
CA GLN A 228 -12.22 -26.89 -1.02
C GLN A 228 -13.70 -26.81 -1.37
N ASN A 229 -14.49 -27.62 -0.67
CA ASN A 229 -15.94 -27.71 -0.81
C ASN A 229 -16.59 -26.42 -0.26
N GLY A 230 -17.12 -25.61 -1.17
CA GLY A 230 -17.94 -24.44 -0.88
C GLY A 230 -17.70 -23.29 -1.86
N SER A 231 -18.28 -23.34 -3.06
CA SER A 231 -18.23 -22.22 -4.03
C SER A 231 -19.40 -21.23 -3.80
N PRO A 232 -19.28 -19.93 -4.19
CA PRO A 232 -19.44 -19.60 -5.60
C PRO A 232 -18.55 -18.47 -6.11
N ALA A 233 -17.52 -18.84 -6.87
CA ALA A 233 -17.09 -18.22 -8.13
C ALA A 233 -15.73 -18.86 -8.46
N SER A 234 -15.61 -19.51 -9.63
CA SER A 234 -14.30 -19.80 -10.17
C SER A 234 -13.64 -18.46 -10.46
N ASN A 235 -12.81 -17.95 -9.53
CA ASN A 235 -11.98 -16.78 -9.76
C ASN A 235 -11.05 -17.14 -10.91
N THR A 236 -11.48 -16.78 -12.13
CA THR A 236 -10.77 -17.07 -13.36
C THR A 236 -9.56 -16.16 -13.40
N LEU A 237 -8.48 -16.59 -12.76
CA LEU A 237 -7.18 -15.93 -12.77
C LEU A 237 -6.31 -16.63 -13.81
N ILE A 238 -6.09 -15.96 -14.93
CA ILE A 238 -5.29 -16.44 -16.04
C ILE A 238 -4.08 -15.53 -16.15
N VAL A 239 -2.89 -16.13 -16.20
CA VAL A 239 -1.64 -15.44 -16.49
C VAL A 239 -0.96 -16.21 -17.61
N THR A 240 -0.93 -15.63 -18.81
CA THR A 240 -0.28 -16.20 -19.99
C THR A 240 0.94 -15.36 -20.35
N MET A 241 1.98 -16.03 -20.80
CA MET A 241 3.18 -15.38 -21.32
C MET A 241 3.41 -15.83 -22.75
N ASP A 242 3.58 -14.88 -23.66
CA ASP A 242 3.86 -15.16 -25.06
C ASP A 242 5.13 -14.48 -25.52
N ASN A 243 5.93 -15.25 -26.24
CA ASN A 243 7.17 -14.83 -26.85
C ASN A 243 7.06 -14.68 -28.39
N SER A 244 5.88 -14.83 -28.98
CA SER A 244 5.69 -14.71 -30.43
C SER A 244 5.41 -13.28 -30.91
N LEU A 245 4.77 -12.44 -30.09
CA LEU A 245 4.25 -11.11 -30.49
C LEU A 245 5.30 -10.01 -30.65
N SER A 246 6.53 -10.23 -30.17
CA SER A 246 7.61 -9.24 -30.22
C SER A 246 8.97 -9.91 -30.30
N PRO A 247 9.92 -9.45 -31.11
CA PRO A 247 11.27 -10.03 -31.13
C PRO A 247 12.06 -9.76 -29.83
N SER A 248 11.73 -8.68 -29.11
CA SER A 248 12.51 -8.19 -27.95
C SER A 248 11.80 -8.30 -26.61
N HIS A 249 10.47 -8.41 -26.59
CA HIS A 249 9.67 -8.38 -25.36
C HIS A 249 8.88 -9.66 -25.15
N THR A 250 8.70 -10.05 -23.88
CA THR A 250 7.71 -11.06 -23.49
C THR A 250 6.39 -10.35 -23.27
N HIS A 251 5.33 -10.82 -23.94
CA HIS A 251 3.98 -10.35 -23.64
C HIS A 251 3.45 -11.11 -22.44
N VAL A 252 2.96 -10.39 -21.43
CA VAL A 252 2.28 -10.96 -20.27
C VAL A 252 0.85 -10.48 -20.30
N HIS A 253 -0.08 -11.42 -20.37
CA HIS A 253 -1.51 -11.15 -20.38
C HIS A 253 -2.13 -11.73 -19.11
N ILE A 254 -2.88 -10.90 -18.40
CA ILE A 254 -3.49 -11.22 -17.11
C ILE A 254 -4.98 -10.95 -17.18
N ILE A 255 -5.79 -11.96 -16.83
CA ILE A 255 -7.24 -11.82 -16.69
C ILE A 255 -7.62 -12.24 -15.27
N CYS A 256 -8.37 -11.41 -14.55
CA CYS A 256 -8.91 -11.77 -13.24
C CYS A 256 -10.14 -10.92 -12.87
N GLN A 257 -10.70 -11.16 -11.68
CA GLN A 257 -11.70 -10.26 -11.11
C GLN A 257 -11.03 -8.97 -10.64
N ASP A 258 -11.65 -7.84 -10.96
CA ASP A 258 -11.17 -6.55 -10.50
C ASP A 258 -11.28 -6.46 -8.97
N GLN A 259 -10.26 -5.90 -8.34
CA GLN A 259 -10.19 -5.72 -6.90
C GLN A 259 -9.35 -4.50 -6.56
N LYS A 260 -9.62 -3.91 -5.40
CA LYS A 260 -8.87 -2.75 -4.90
C LYS A 260 -7.37 -3.04 -4.96
N GLY A 261 -6.60 -2.11 -5.53
CA GLY A 261 -5.12 -2.18 -5.53
C GLY A 261 -4.50 -3.18 -6.52
N LEU A 262 -5.28 -3.81 -7.40
CA LEU A 262 -4.80 -4.87 -8.30
C LEU A 262 -3.61 -4.44 -9.17
N ILE A 263 -3.66 -3.24 -9.78
CA ILE A 263 -2.55 -2.72 -10.60
C ILE A 263 -1.29 -2.50 -9.74
N TYR A 264 -1.43 -2.05 -8.49
CA TYR A 264 -0.30 -1.97 -7.56
C TYR A 264 0.30 -3.35 -7.30
N ASP A 265 -0.52 -4.37 -7.06
CA ASP A 265 -0.03 -5.73 -6.77
C ASP A 265 0.71 -6.34 -7.98
N ILE A 266 0.24 -6.08 -9.21
CA ILE A 266 0.92 -6.46 -10.46
C ILE A 266 2.27 -5.75 -10.56
N MET A 267 2.27 -4.41 -10.49
CA MET A 267 3.48 -3.61 -10.68
C MET A 267 4.52 -3.86 -9.58
N ARG A 268 4.07 -4.12 -8.35
CA ARG A 268 4.92 -4.53 -7.22
C ARG A 268 5.59 -5.87 -7.51
N THR A 269 4.81 -6.87 -7.94
CA THR A 269 5.34 -8.20 -8.26
C THR A 269 6.39 -8.16 -9.37
N LEU A 270 6.15 -7.37 -10.42
CA LEU A 270 7.11 -7.16 -11.51
C LEU A 270 8.39 -6.46 -11.01
N LYS A 271 8.23 -5.42 -10.18
CA LYS A 271 9.35 -4.70 -9.55
C LYS A 271 10.21 -5.63 -8.69
N ASP A 272 9.60 -6.45 -7.83
CA ASP A 272 10.32 -7.38 -6.94
C ASP A 272 11.07 -8.48 -7.73
N TYR A 273 10.60 -8.83 -8.93
CA TYR A 273 11.28 -9.76 -9.84
C TYR A 273 12.26 -9.07 -10.79
N ASN A 274 12.50 -7.77 -10.63
CA ASN A 274 13.36 -6.95 -11.47
C ASN A 274 12.99 -7.04 -12.97
N ILE A 275 11.68 -7.07 -13.23
CA ILE A 275 11.09 -7.10 -14.57
C ILE A 275 10.69 -5.68 -14.96
N GLN A 276 11.22 -5.22 -16.09
CA GLN A 276 10.92 -3.90 -16.65
C GLN A 276 9.69 -3.99 -17.55
N THR A 277 8.78 -3.01 -17.43
CA THR A 277 7.58 -2.92 -18.26
C THR A 277 7.78 -1.80 -19.27
N SER A 278 7.90 -2.17 -20.55
CA SER A 278 8.07 -1.22 -21.66
C SER A 278 6.75 -0.59 -22.10
N TYR A 279 5.69 -1.39 -22.06
CA TYR A 279 4.32 -1.00 -22.36
C TYR A 279 3.40 -1.74 -21.42
N GLY A 280 2.33 -1.07 -20.99
CA GLY A 280 1.30 -1.68 -20.17
C GLY A 280 -0.05 -1.03 -20.44
N ARG A 281 -1.08 -1.86 -20.56
CA ARG A 281 -2.47 -1.46 -20.66
C ARG A 281 -3.27 -2.24 -19.63
N PHE A 282 -4.07 -1.53 -18.84
CA PHE A 282 -4.87 -2.08 -17.76
C PHE A 282 -6.29 -1.55 -17.89
N PHE A 283 -7.29 -2.41 -17.83
CA PHE A 283 -8.68 -1.97 -17.79
C PHE A 283 -9.57 -3.00 -17.10
N ALA A 284 -10.58 -2.53 -16.39
CA ALA A 284 -11.70 -3.34 -15.95
C ALA A 284 -12.92 -3.08 -16.84
N ASN A 285 -13.58 -4.14 -17.30
CA ASN A 285 -14.82 -4.03 -18.05
C ASN A 285 -16.04 -3.87 -17.13
N ALA A 286 -17.20 -3.54 -17.71
CA ALA A 286 -18.44 -3.33 -16.95
C ALA A 286 -18.93 -4.57 -16.16
N LYS A 287 -18.39 -5.77 -16.43
CA LYS A 287 -18.70 -7.01 -15.71
C LYS A 287 -17.74 -7.26 -14.53
N GLY A 288 -16.83 -6.33 -14.24
CA GLY A 288 -15.83 -6.48 -13.18
C GLY A 288 -14.68 -7.42 -13.54
N ILE A 289 -14.52 -7.79 -14.82
CA ILE A 289 -13.35 -8.55 -15.27
C ILE A 289 -12.26 -7.55 -15.62
N PHE A 290 -11.12 -7.72 -14.98
CA PHE A 290 -9.90 -6.98 -15.22
C PHE A 290 -9.04 -7.71 -16.25
N GLU A 291 -8.47 -6.94 -17.17
CA GLU A 291 -7.52 -7.39 -18.17
C GLU A 291 -6.29 -6.48 -18.15
N ALA A 292 -5.10 -7.09 -18.20
CA ALA A 292 -3.84 -6.38 -18.38
C ALA A 292 -3.00 -6.99 -19.50
N ASP A 293 -2.49 -6.13 -20.37
CA ASP A 293 -1.56 -6.45 -21.45
C ASP A 293 -0.24 -5.73 -21.20
N LEU A 294 0.82 -6.49 -20.99
CA LEU A 294 2.14 -5.96 -20.66
C LEU A 294 3.19 -6.45 -21.65
N LEU A 295 4.09 -5.57 -22.08
CA LEU A 295 5.31 -5.94 -22.77
C LEU A 295 6.47 -5.76 -21.81
N VAL A 296 7.09 -6.87 -21.43
CA VAL A 296 8.12 -6.89 -20.37
C VAL A 296 9.46 -7.39 -20.86
N MET A 297 10.52 -6.96 -20.16
CA MET A 297 11.89 -7.41 -20.32
C MET A 297 12.51 -7.70 -18.96
N GLN A 298 13.55 -8.53 -18.93
CA GLN A 298 14.42 -8.66 -17.79
C GLN A 298 15.28 -7.40 -17.63
N ALA A 299 15.86 -7.20 -16.45
CA ALA A 299 16.73 -6.05 -16.19
C ALA A 299 17.99 -5.96 -17.07
N ASP A 300 18.41 -7.07 -17.70
CA ASP A 300 19.49 -7.07 -18.70
C ASP A 300 19.01 -6.64 -20.10
N GLY A 301 17.77 -6.18 -20.23
CA GLY A 301 17.14 -5.77 -21.48
C GLY A 301 16.73 -6.93 -22.38
N LYS A 302 16.86 -8.18 -21.91
CA LYS A 302 16.49 -9.36 -22.71
C LYS A 302 15.08 -9.83 -22.40
N LYS A 303 14.52 -10.49 -23.39
CA LYS A 303 13.26 -11.21 -23.28
C LYS A 303 13.31 -12.32 -22.23
N LEU A 304 12.18 -12.58 -21.58
CA LEU A 304 12.02 -13.68 -20.63
C LEU A 304 11.77 -14.98 -21.41
N VAL A 305 12.83 -15.68 -21.80
CA VAL A 305 12.75 -16.91 -22.62
C VAL A 305 12.77 -18.19 -21.79
N ASP A 306 13.46 -18.16 -20.64
CA ASP A 306 13.59 -19.33 -19.77
C ASP A 306 12.22 -19.76 -19.19
N PRO A 307 11.73 -20.98 -19.49
CA PRO A 307 10.46 -21.48 -19.00
C PRO A 307 10.37 -21.51 -17.47
N ASN A 308 11.48 -21.75 -16.77
CA ASN A 308 11.48 -21.77 -15.30
C ASN A 308 11.22 -20.38 -14.73
N LYS A 309 11.83 -19.34 -15.32
CA LYS A 309 11.58 -17.95 -14.90
C LYS A 309 10.17 -17.49 -15.25
N GLN A 310 9.65 -17.88 -16.41
CA GLN A 310 8.26 -17.62 -16.79
C GLN A 310 7.27 -18.26 -15.80
N ASN A 311 7.49 -19.54 -15.47
CA ASN A 311 6.66 -20.26 -14.50
C ASN A 311 6.76 -19.63 -13.11
N ALA A 312 7.96 -19.27 -12.66
CA ALA A 312 8.15 -18.60 -11.37
C ALA A 312 7.40 -17.27 -11.27
N LEU A 313 7.49 -16.43 -12.31
CA LEU A 313 6.79 -15.15 -12.36
C LEU A 313 5.26 -15.35 -12.48
N SER A 314 4.81 -16.28 -13.31
CA SER A 314 3.38 -16.61 -13.47
C SER A 314 2.78 -17.12 -12.16
N SER A 315 3.44 -18.04 -11.47
CA SER A 315 3.02 -18.54 -10.16
C SER A 315 2.99 -17.44 -9.12
N ARG A 316 3.98 -16.55 -9.10
CA ARG A 316 3.99 -15.41 -8.18
C ARG A 316 2.82 -14.46 -8.44
N LEU A 317 2.60 -14.05 -9.69
CA LEU A 317 1.46 -13.22 -10.07
C LEU A 317 0.14 -13.90 -9.67
N LYS A 318 -0.01 -15.19 -9.96
CA LYS A 318 -1.21 -15.93 -9.56
C LYS A 318 -1.44 -15.89 -8.05
N MET A 319 -0.40 -16.12 -7.25
CA MET A 319 -0.48 -16.12 -5.79
C MET A 319 -0.85 -14.72 -5.25
N GLU A 320 -0.17 -13.67 -5.71
CA GLU A 320 -0.40 -12.30 -5.23
C GLU A 320 -1.76 -11.74 -5.64
N LEU A 321 -2.26 -12.10 -6.84
CA LEU A 321 -3.54 -11.59 -7.34
C LEU A 321 -4.73 -12.42 -6.86
N PHE A 322 -4.53 -13.71 -6.50
CA PHE A 322 -5.61 -14.54 -5.97
C PHE A 322 -5.98 -14.17 -4.52
N ARG A 323 -4.97 -13.88 -3.69
CA ARG A 323 -5.15 -13.48 -2.28
C ARG A 323 -4.17 -12.34 -1.94
N PRO A 324 -4.51 -11.08 -2.29
CA PRO A 324 -3.62 -9.95 -2.04
C PRO A 324 -3.37 -9.67 -0.56
N LEU A 325 -4.28 -10.14 0.31
CA LEU A 325 -4.11 -10.21 1.76
C LEU A 325 -4.41 -11.64 2.22
N ARG A 326 -3.63 -12.14 3.17
CA ARG A 326 -3.86 -13.45 3.78
C ARG A 326 -4.42 -13.22 5.18
N VAL A 327 -5.58 -13.79 5.46
CA VAL A 327 -6.31 -13.55 6.71
C VAL A 327 -6.53 -14.88 7.40
N ALA A 328 -6.22 -14.95 8.69
CA ALA A 328 -6.51 -16.09 9.56
C ALA A 328 -7.19 -15.60 10.84
N VAL A 329 -8.09 -16.42 11.39
CA VAL A 329 -8.79 -16.14 12.65
C VAL A 329 -8.54 -17.32 13.60
N GLN A 330 -8.15 -17.03 14.83
CA GLN A 330 -7.84 -18.04 15.84
C GLN A 330 -8.49 -17.68 17.19
N SER A 331 -8.89 -18.71 17.94
CA SER A 331 -9.30 -18.55 19.34
C SER A 331 -8.07 -18.52 20.25
N ARG A 332 -7.99 -17.52 21.11
CA ARG A 332 -6.94 -17.36 22.14
C ARG A 332 -7.60 -17.28 23.52
N GLY A 333 -7.97 -18.45 24.06
CA GLY A 333 -8.74 -18.52 25.30
C GLY A 333 -10.15 -17.94 25.10
N PRO A 334 -10.59 -16.94 25.90
CA PRO A 334 -11.88 -16.27 25.69
C PRO A 334 -11.85 -15.26 24.53
N ASP A 335 -10.66 -14.89 24.05
CA ASP A 335 -10.49 -13.85 23.04
C ASP A 335 -10.34 -14.45 21.63
N THR A 336 -10.60 -13.64 20.60
CA THR A 336 -10.38 -13.98 19.19
C THR A 336 -9.23 -13.15 18.63
N GLU A 337 -8.27 -13.82 18.00
CA GLU A 337 -7.11 -13.26 17.32
C GLU A 337 -7.33 -13.25 15.80
N LEU A 338 -7.28 -12.06 15.20
CA LEU A 338 -7.27 -11.86 13.75
C LEU A 338 -5.82 -11.58 13.32
N LEU A 339 -5.32 -12.41 12.41
CA LEU A 339 -4.02 -12.25 11.79
C LEU A 339 -4.21 -11.85 10.33
N VAL A 340 -3.66 -10.70 9.95
CA VAL A 340 -3.64 -10.25 8.55
C VAL A 340 -2.19 -10.11 8.08
N ALA A 341 -1.83 -10.91 7.09
CA ALA A 341 -0.55 -10.84 6.40
C ALA A 341 -0.69 -9.90 5.19
N ASN A 342 0.03 -8.77 5.26
CA ASN A 342 0.15 -7.76 4.23
C ASN A 342 1.50 -7.93 3.51
N PRO A 343 1.51 -8.39 2.25
CA PRO A 343 2.75 -8.58 1.52
C PRO A 343 3.49 -7.26 1.29
N VAL A 344 4.80 -7.27 1.49
CA VAL A 344 5.68 -6.09 1.42
C VAL A 344 6.57 -6.13 0.18
N GLU A 345 6.83 -4.94 -0.37
CA GLU A 345 7.93 -4.73 -1.32
C GLU A 345 9.27 -5.13 -0.69
N LEU A 346 10.28 -5.45 -1.50
CA LEU A 346 11.67 -5.66 -1.02
C LEU A 346 12.23 -4.49 -0.20
N CYS A 347 11.72 -3.27 -0.40
CA CYS A 347 12.05 -2.10 0.40
C CYS A 347 11.32 -2.01 1.76
N GLY A 348 10.62 -3.07 2.18
CA GLY A 348 9.92 -3.18 3.45
C GLY A 348 8.57 -2.45 3.52
N ARG A 349 8.09 -1.92 2.40
CA ARG A 349 6.83 -1.18 2.34
C ARG A 349 5.66 -2.11 1.95
N GLY A 350 4.73 -2.34 2.88
CA GLY A 350 3.50 -3.12 2.66
C GLY A 350 2.45 -2.41 1.82
N ARG A 351 1.43 -3.14 1.36
CA ARG A 351 0.27 -2.55 0.67
C ARG A 351 -0.35 -1.42 1.51
N PRO A 352 -0.60 -0.24 0.94
CA PRO A 352 -1.21 0.90 1.64
C PRO A 352 -2.61 0.60 2.17
N LEU A 353 -3.02 1.34 3.21
CA LEU A 353 -4.37 1.36 3.79
C LEU A 353 -4.91 0.02 4.33
N VAL A 354 -4.11 -1.05 4.42
CA VAL A 354 -4.59 -2.33 4.95
C VAL A 354 -5.14 -2.20 6.37
N PHE A 355 -4.46 -1.46 7.26
CA PHE A 355 -4.95 -1.23 8.62
C PHE A 355 -6.25 -0.41 8.65
N TYR A 356 -6.38 0.58 7.77
CA TYR A 356 -7.62 1.34 7.60
C TYR A 356 -8.77 0.43 7.16
N ASP A 357 -8.54 -0.41 6.15
CA ASP A 357 -9.56 -1.32 5.60
C ASP A 357 -10.01 -2.36 6.65
N ILE A 358 -9.08 -2.89 7.45
CA ILE A 358 -9.42 -3.83 8.53
C ILE A 358 -10.25 -3.15 9.62
N THR A 359 -9.82 -1.98 10.11
CA THR A 359 -10.56 -1.26 11.16
C THR A 359 -11.95 -0.83 10.67
N LEU A 360 -12.09 -0.46 9.40
CA LEU A 360 -13.38 -0.18 8.77
C LEU A 360 -14.28 -1.42 8.73
N ALA A 361 -13.74 -2.56 8.27
CA ALA A 361 -14.48 -3.82 8.22
C ALA A 361 -14.97 -4.24 9.61
N LEU A 362 -14.10 -4.17 10.63
CA LEU A 362 -14.45 -4.51 12.00
C LEU A 362 -15.47 -3.53 12.61
N LYS A 363 -15.39 -2.23 12.28
CA LYS A 363 -16.43 -1.25 12.62
C LYS A 363 -17.78 -1.63 12.02
N ILE A 364 -17.83 -2.00 10.74
CA ILE A 364 -19.07 -2.45 10.05
C ILE A 364 -19.64 -3.72 10.69
N LEU A 365 -18.77 -4.69 11.01
CA LEU A 365 -19.13 -5.94 11.67
C LEU A 365 -19.44 -5.77 13.17
N LYS A 366 -19.24 -4.57 13.73
CA LYS A 366 -19.45 -4.23 15.14
C LYS A 366 -18.59 -5.04 16.11
N ILE A 367 -17.38 -5.42 15.69
CA ILE A 367 -16.38 -6.14 16.49
C ILE A 367 -15.48 -5.12 17.19
N GLN A 368 -15.26 -5.28 18.50
CA GLN A 368 -14.36 -4.42 19.27
C GLN A 368 -12.93 -4.96 19.27
N ILE A 369 -11.96 -4.06 19.23
CA ILE A 369 -10.54 -4.36 19.18
C ILE A 369 -9.89 -3.76 20.42
N PHE A 370 -9.17 -4.56 21.19
CA PHE A 370 -8.52 -4.07 22.42
C PHE A 370 -6.99 -3.98 22.29
N SER A 371 -6.40 -4.61 21.29
CA SER A 371 -4.96 -4.56 21.04
C SER A 371 -4.65 -4.76 19.58
N VAL A 372 -3.74 -3.96 19.04
CA VAL A 372 -3.16 -4.17 17.71
C VAL A 372 -1.65 -4.09 17.79
N THR A 373 -0.96 -5.08 17.23
CA THR A 373 0.48 -4.97 16.97
C THR A 373 0.73 -5.17 15.48
N THR A 374 1.46 -4.23 14.87
CA THR A 374 2.03 -4.46 13.55
C THR A 374 3.49 -4.91 13.68
N LEU A 375 3.79 -6.06 13.11
CA LEU A 375 5.15 -6.60 13.06
C LEU A 375 5.61 -6.60 11.60
N THR A 376 6.79 -6.07 11.34
CA THR A 376 7.38 -6.06 10.00
C THR A 376 8.51 -7.09 9.94
N HIS A 377 8.26 -8.20 9.24
CA HIS A 377 9.28 -9.12 8.72
C HIS A 377 9.26 -9.04 7.18
N GLU A 378 9.67 -10.09 6.46
CA GLU A 378 9.45 -10.24 5.00
C GLU A 378 7.96 -10.11 4.59
N VAL A 379 7.05 -10.07 5.57
CA VAL A 379 5.62 -9.74 5.45
C VAL A 379 5.23 -8.85 6.64
N SER A 380 4.32 -7.89 6.43
CA SER A 380 3.76 -7.09 7.53
C SER A 380 2.56 -7.82 8.14
N TYR A 381 2.66 -8.20 9.40
CA TYR A 381 1.57 -8.85 10.14
C TYR A 381 0.82 -7.84 10.97
N ILE A 382 -0.50 -7.91 10.94
CA ILE A 382 -1.39 -7.15 11.80
C ILE A 382 -2.09 -8.17 12.69
N TYR A 383 -1.73 -8.15 13.98
CA TYR A 383 -2.39 -8.94 15.01
C TYR A 383 -3.43 -8.06 15.67
N MET A 384 -4.69 -8.53 15.70
CA MET A 384 -5.75 -7.87 16.45
C MET A 384 -6.37 -8.85 17.42
N LEU A 385 -6.52 -8.43 18.67
CA LEU A 385 -7.30 -9.17 19.65
C LEU A 385 -8.67 -8.50 19.83
N SER A 386 -9.70 -9.33 19.82
CA SER A 386 -11.12 -8.96 19.95
C SER A 386 -11.81 -9.86 20.97
N LYS A 387 -12.87 -9.34 21.60
CA LYS A 387 -13.74 -10.06 22.53
C LYS A 387 -15.13 -10.23 21.94
#